data_AF-A0AAD7K3L0-F1
#
_entry.id   AF-A0AAD7K3L0-F1
#
_cell.length_a   1.000
_cell.length_b   1.000
_cell.length_c   1.000
_cell.angle_alpha   90.00
_cell.angle_beta   90.00
_cell.angle_gamma   90.00
#
_symmetry.space_group_name_H-M   'P 1'
#
loop_
_entity.id
_entity.type
_entity.pdbx_description
1 polymer ?
#
loop_
_entity_poly.entity_id
_entity_poly.type
_entity_poly.pdbx_seq_one_letter_code
_entity_poly.pdbx_strand_id
1 'polypeptide(L)'
;MYHNVVPGLLIQLFIAPCIQALGILLPLYISPGSNCAAWSPAFKAISAESNTKWYIIVDPDNGPGSTDQLYQTCVSIIPSSNDQVIMGYVDTQAGNVEADINTYAGWPSSARPAGIYFDNINSTASKLSTYQSYVSYAKSKGFTFIGLDPGETTDASYLSMADLVNTYEDSYSSFNTNSLSGTISKQAVTLVNAPATGSYSAVISQLETVGAAAVYITNGGGSGADLPTQLSEFASEVAGNVATGTPSSQSPRLPQSSTGSGNASGDGSQGNSRLKSTDIIAIVTSIIGAVGAVFGIFLGIHQLEKRREAKTRPPSHESPILTNTIHV
;
A
#
# COMPACT_ATOMS: atom_id res chain seq x y z
N MET A 1 59.81 -14.63 -11.41
CA MET A 1 59.08 -13.47 -10.88
C MET A 1 57.60 -13.82 -10.95
N TYR A 2 56.99 -14.13 -9.80
CA TYR A 2 55.55 -14.42 -9.71
C TYR A 2 54.80 -13.12 -9.46
N HIS A 3 53.90 -12.74 -10.37
CA HIS A 3 52.96 -11.64 -10.15
C HIS A 3 51.76 -12.15 -9.36
N ASN A 4 51.62 -11.64 -8.14
CA ASN A 4 50.40 -11.78 -7.34
C ASN A 4 49.34 -10.84 -7.93
N VAL A 5 48.30 -11.40 -8.55
CA VAL A 5 47.08 -10.66 -8.86
C VAL A 5 46.15 -10.83 -7.67
N VAL A 6 45.91 -9.75 -6.93
CA VAL A 6 44.90 -9.71 -5.87
C VAL A 6 43.52 -9.66 -6.54
N PRO A 7 42.62 -10.62 -6.33
CA PRO A 7 41.27 -10.54 -6.89
C PRO A 7 40.47 -9.46 -6.16
N GLY A 8 40.04 -8.44 -6.91
CA GLY A 8 39.17 -7.38 -6.42
C GLY A 8 37.82 -7.93 -5.99
N LEU A 9 37.45 -7.66 -4.74
CA LEU A 9 36.14 -7.95 -4.18
C LEU A 9 35.10 -7.02 -4.84
N LEU A 10 34.31 -7.54 -5.77
CA LEU A 10 33.09 -6.88 -6.23
C LEU A 10 32.08 -6.86 -5.07
N ILE A 11 31.86 -5.68 -4.49
CA ILE A 11 30.75 -5.43 -3.59
C ILE A 11 29.51 -5.26 -4.46
N GLN A 12 28.72 -6.31 -4.63
CA GLN A 12 27.36 -6.21 -5.15
C GLN A 12 26.53 -5.45 -4.11
N LEU A 13 26.29 -4.16 -4.34
CA LEU A 13 25.32 -3.40 -3.56
C LEU A 13 23.93 -3.93 -3.93
N PHE A 14 23.41 -4.87 -3.15
CA PHE A 14 22.00 -5.25 -3.23
C PHE A 14 21.19 -4.04 -2.79
N ILE A 15 20.55 -3.35 -3.75
CA ILE A 15 19.44 -2.46 -3.43
C ILE A 15 18.35 -3.38 -2.88
N ALA A 16 18.24 -3.46 -1.55
CA ALA A 16 17.07 -4.07 -0.95
C ALA A 16 15.86 -3.30 -1.50
N PRO A 17 14.87 -3.96 -2.13
CA PRO A 17 13.65 -3.27 -2.47
C PRO A 17 13.12 -2.63 -1.19
N CYS A 18 12.94 -1.31 -1.22
CA CYS A 18 12.23 -0.62 -0.15
C CYS A 18 10.81 -1.17 -0.21
N ILE A 19 10.50 -2.15 0.64
CA ILE A 19 9.13 -2.64 0.78
C ILE A 19 8.36 -1.45 1.32
N GLN A 20 7.56 -0.84 0.45
CA GLN A 20 6.66 0.23 0.82
C GLN A 20 5.71 -0.33 1.86
N ALA A 21 5.60 0.34 3.01
CA ALA A 21 4.61 0.01 4.01
C ALA A 21 3.20 0.13 3.40
N LEU A 22 2.35 -0.87 3.65
CA LEU A 22 0.97 -0.87 3.15
C LEU A 22 0.20 0.33 3.72
N GLY A 23 -0.45 1.09 2.85
CA GLY A 23 -1.32 2.19 3.24
C GLY A 23 -2.76 1.75 3.50
N ILE A 24 -3.54 2.66 4.07
CA ILE A 24 -4.98 2.51 4.25
C ILE A 24 -5.69 3.31 3.17
N LEU A 25 -6.49 2.65 2.35
CA LEU A 25 -7.47 3.29 1.49
C LEU A 25 -8.77 3.47 2.29
N LEU A 26 -9.31 4.69 2.31
CA LEU A 26 -10.53 5.03 3.02
C LEU A 26 -11.51 5.76 2.09
N PRO A 27 -12.44 5.02 1.46
CA PRO A 27 -13.64 5.58 0.86
C PRO A 27 -14.54 6.21 1.93
N LEU A 28 -14.46 7.53 2.10
CA LEU A 28 -15.22 8.30 3.10
C LEU A 28 -16.51 8.84 2.45
N TYR A 29 -17.37 7.94 2.00
CA TYR A 29 -18.57 8.25 1.20
C TYR A 29 -19.82 8.52 2.03
N ILE A 30 -19.75 8.26 3.33
CA ILE A 30 -20.86 8.60 4.21
C ILE A 30 -20.99 10.12 4.33
N SER A 31 -22.23 10.61 4.37
CA SER A 31 -22.49 12.01 4.71
C SER A 31 -21.85 12.34 6.07
N PRO A 32 -21.16 13.49 6.21
CA PRO A 32 -20.52 13.89 7.47
C PRO A 32 -21.51 14.08 8.63
N GLY A 33 -22.80 14.27 8.33
CA GLY A 33 -23.80 14.60 9.32
C GLY A 33 -23.55 15.95 10.00
N SER A 34 -24.42 16.33 10.94
CA SER A 34 -24.28 17.61 11.65
C SER A 34 -22.94 17.68 12.40
N ASN A 35 -22.22 18.80 12.23
CA ASN A 35 -20.91 19.03 12.85
C ASN A 35 -19.88 17.91 12.59
N CYS A 36 -19.97 17.24 11.44
CA CYS A 36 -19.05 16.17 11.06
C CYS A 36 -19.10 14.94 11.98
N ALA A 37 -20.18 14.78 12.77
CA ALA A 37 -20.26 13.75 13.80
C ALA A 37 -20.17 12.32 13.23
N ALA A 38 -20.71 12.08 12.03
CA ALA A 38 -20.68 10.78 11.39
C ALA A 38 -19.25 10.36 10.99
N TRP A 39 -18.36 11.33 10.75
CA TRP A 39 -16.94 11.08 10.43
C TRP A 39 -16.06 10.87 11.69
N SER A 40 -16.62 10.98 12.90
CA SER A 40 -15.85 10.80 14.14
C SER A 40 -15.08 9.47 14.22
N PRO A 41 -15.63 8.30 13.79
CA PRO A 41 -14.86 7.06 13.77
C PRO A 41 -13.63 7.13 12.86
N ALA A 42 -13.74 7.74 11.68
CA ALA A 42 -12.61 7.96 10.79
C ALA A 42 -11.56 8.89 11.41
N PHE A 43 -11.99 10.00 12.03
CA PHE A 43 -11.09 10.94 12.69
C PHE A 43 -10.29 10.26 13.82
N LYS A 44 -10.95 9.40 14.61
CA LYS A 44 -10.29 8.63 15.67
C LYS A 44 -9.25 7.67 15.10
N ALA A 45 -9.59 6.93 14.04
CA ALA A 45 -8.66 5.97 13.42
C ALA A 45 -7.43 6.68 12.82
N ILE A 46 -7.63 7.78 12.08
CA ILE A 46 -6.53 8.57 11.50
C ILE A 46 -5.63 9.15 12.58
N SER A 47 -6.21 9.66 13.67
CA SER A 47 -5.44 10.22 14.80
C SER A 47 -4.64 9.15 15.55
N ALA A 48 -5.23 7.97 15.76
CA ALA A 48 -4.58 6.85 16.43
C ALA A 48 -3.39 6.32 15.61
N GLU A 49 -3.58 6.19 14.30
CA GLU A 49 -2.59 5.63 13.38
C GLU A 49 -1.94 6.71 12.49
N SER A 50 -1.44 7.77 13.15
CA SER A 50 -0.88 8.96 12.50
C SER A 50 0.45 8.73 11.77
N ASN A 51 1.13 7.61 12.00
CA ASN A 51 2.35 7.23 11.26
C ASN A 51 2.05 6.38 10.00
N THR A 52 0.80 5.95 9.82
CA THR A 52 0.38 5.14 8.68
C THR A 52 0.03 6.05 7.51
N LYS A 53 0.24 5.54 6.29
CA LYS A 53 -0.17 6.24 5.09
C LYS A 53 -1.68 6.13 4.88
N TRP A 54 -2.36 7.27 4.71
CA TRP A 54 -3.80 7.32 4.48
C TRP A 54 -4.13 7.89 3.10
N TYR A 55 -4.90 7.16 2.31
CA TYR A 55 -5.50 7.58 1.05
C TYR A 55 -7.01 7.75 1.27
N ILE A 56 -7.46 8.99 1.44
CA ILE A 56 -8.85 9.29 1.79
C ILE A 56 -9.55 9.80 0.54
N ILE A 57 -10.71 9.22 0.21
CA ILE A 57 -11.54 9.65 -0.90
C ILE A 57 -12.80 10.27 -0.33
N VAL A 58 -13.07 11.53 -0.67
CA VAL A 58 -14.31 12.21 -0.27
C VAL A 58 -15.25 12.28 -1.46
N ASP A 59 -16.52 11.97 -1.20
CA ASP A 59 -17.56 11.96 -2.22
C ASP A 59 -18.83 12.65 -1.71
N PRO A 60 -18.99 13.96 -1.93
CA PRO A 60 -20.20 14.68 -1.55
C PRO A 60 -21.50 14.15 -2.18
N ASP A 61 -21.49 13.87 -3.48
CA ASP A 61 -22.69 13.53 -4.27
C ASP A 61 -22.32 12.87 -5.63
N ASN A 62 -21.62 11.72 -5.60
CA ASN A 62 -21.00 11.11 -6.79
C ASN A 62 -20.13 12.12 -7.58
N GLY A 63 -19.38 12.93 -6.83
CA GLY A 63 -18.78 14.17 -7.27
C GLY A 63 -18.80 15.24 -6.17
N PRO A 64 -18.26 16.43 -6.42
CA PRO A 64 -18.14 17.49 -5.43
C PRO A 64 -19.48 18.11 -4.99
N GLY A 65 -20.57 17.81 -5.71
CA GLY A 65 -21.89 18.40 -5.49
C GLY A 65 -21.93 19.91 -5.79
N SER A 66 -23.13 20.50 -5.73
CA SER A 66 -23.35 21.88 -6.20
C SER A 66 -22.85 22.98 -5.26
N THR A 67 -22.72 22.73 -3.95
CA THR A 67 -21.84 23.41 -2.95
C THR A 67 -22.28 23.01 -1.54
N ASP A 68 -21.86 21.84 -1.06
CA ASP A 68 -22.09 21.50 0.34
C ASP A 68 -20.95 22.01 1.22
N GLN A 69 -21.14 23.22 1.75
CA GLN A 69 -20.24 23.87 2.72
C GLN A 69 -19.92 22.96 3.92
N LEU A 70 -20.80 22.00 4.25
CA LEU A 70 -20.56 21.02 5.30
C LEU A 70 -19.36 20.14 4.96
N TYR A 71 -19.27 19.57 3.75
CA TYR A 71 -18.14 18.75 3.36
C TYR A 71 -16.83 19.54 3.39
N GLN A 72 -16.82 20.77 2.87
CA GLN A 72 -15.63 21.62 2.93
C GLN A 72 -15.18 21.87 4.38
N THR A 73 -16.14 22.15 5.27
CA THR A 73 -15.88 22.33 6.71
C THR A 73 -15.31 21.06 7.32
N CYS A 74 -15.92 19.91 7.04
CA CYS A 74 -15.51 18.62 7.61
C CYS A 74 -14.17 18.13 7.07
N VAL A 75 -13.89 18.32 5.79
CA VAL A 75 -12.59 18.00 5.18
C VAL A 75 -11.49 18.85 5.80
N SER A 76 -11.75 20.14 6.06
CA SER A 76 -10.75 21.04 6.65
C SER A 76 -10.33 20.68 8.10
N ILE A 77 -11.10 19.81 8.76
CA ILE A 77 -10.82 19.36 10.13
C ILE A 77 -10.49 17.86 10.21
N ILE A 78 -10.31 17.17 9.08
CA ILE A 78 -9.77 15.82 9.08
C ILE A 78 -8.40 15.85 9.80
N PRO A 79 -8.17 15.01 10.81
CA PRO A 79 -6.88 14.94 11.48
C PRO A 79 -5.76 14.63 10.50
N SER A 80 -4.64 15.33 10.62
CA SER A 80 -3.45 15.05 9.80
C SER A 80 -2.75 13.78 10.27
N SER A 81 -2.34 12.93 9.33
CA SER A 81 -1.29 11.92 9.53
C SER A 81 0.03 12.40 8.93
N ASN A 82 1.14 11.72 9.23
CA ASN A 82 2.46 12.04 8.69
C ASN A 82 2.56 11.83 7.18
N ASP A 83 1.74 10.93 6.62
CA ASP A 83 1.61 10.68 5.19
C ASP A 83 0.11 10.51 4.87
N GLN A 84 -0.50 11.56 4.32
CA GLN A 84 -1.93 11.62 3.99
C GLN A 84 -2.13 12.21 2.61
N VAL A 85 -3.03 11.62 1.83
CA VAL A 85 -3.55 12.21 0.60
C VAL A 85 -5.07 12.17 0.65
N ILE A 86 -5.69 13.34 0.54
CA ILE A 86 -7.14 13.48 0.35
C ILE A 86 -7.41 13.69 -1.13
N MET A 87 -8.34 12.91 -1.68
CA MET A 87 -8.75 12.93 -3.08
C MET A 87 -10.25 13.22 -3.19
N GLY A 88 -10.65 14.03 -4.17
CA GLY A 88 -12.04 14.21 -4.54
C GLY A 88 -12.49 13.10 -5.51
N TYR A 89 -13.62 12.45 -5.22
CA TYR A 89 -14.24 11.45 -6.09
C TYR A 89 -14.81 12.09 -7.36
N VAL A 90 -14.59 11.47 -8.52
CA VAL A 90 -15.17 11.85 -9.81
C VAL A 90 -15.66 10.61 -10.56
N ASP A 91 -16.96 10.55 -10.85
CA ASP A 91 -17.55 9.50 -11.68
C ASP A 91 -17.26 9.76 -13.18
N THR A 92 -16.50 8.86 -13.81
CA THR A 92 -16.15 9.00 -15.23
C THR A 92 -17.28 8.64 -16.20
N GLN A 93 -18.39 8.10 -15.73
CA GLN A 93 -19.57 7.77 -16.54
C GLN A 93 -20.68 8.84 -16.46
N ALA A 94 -20.67 9.71 -15.45
CA ALA A 94 -21.68 10.76 -15.26
C ALA A 94 -21.59 11.94 -16.26
N GLY A 95 -20.58 11.97 -17.14
CA GLY A 95 -20.43 12.98 -18.21
C GLY A 95 -19.94 14.37 -17.77
N ASN A 96 -19.76 14.61 -16.47
CA ASN A 96 -19.40 15.91 -15.88
C ASN A 96 -17.94 16.00 -15.38
N VAL A 97 -17.07 15.08 -15.80
CA VAL A 97 -15.71 14.91 -15.26
C VAL A 97 -14.92 16.22 -15.11
N GLU A 98 -14.84 17.05 -16.16
CA GLU A 98 -14.10 18.31 -16.07
C GLU A 98 -14.78 19.34 -15.14
N ALA A 99 -16.12 19.34 -15.08
CA ALA A 99 -16.87 20.23 -14.20
C ALA A 99 -16.65 19.86 -12.72
N ASP A 100 -16.60 18.57 -12.41
CA ASP A 100 -16.32 18.08 -11.07
C ASP A 100 -14.89 18.43 -10.65
N ILE A 101 -13.91 18.19 -11.53
CA ILE A 101 -12.51 18.62 -11.31
C ILE A 101 -12.44 20.14 -11.06
N ASN A 102 -13.14 20.94 -11.86
CA ASN A 102 -13.18 22.40 -11.67
C ASN A 102 -13.79 22.80 -10.33
N THR A 103 -14.83 22.10 -9.89
CA THR A 103 -15.51 22.38 -8.63
C THR A 103 -14.60 22.08 -7.46
N TYR A 104 -13.94 20.92 -7.41
CA TYR A 104 -12.91 20.66 -6.40
C TYR A 104 -11.77 21.66 -6.47
N ALA A 105 -11.30 22.05 -7.66
CA ALA A 105 -10.20 23.02 -7.80
C ALA A 105 -10.59 24.40 -7.23
N GLY A 106 -11.88 24.73 -7.26
CA GLY A 106 -12.47 25.93 -6.67
C GLY A 106 -12.66 25.89 -5.16
N TRP A 107 -12.50 24.72 -4.51
CA TRP A 107 -12.64 24.64 -3.04
C TRP A 107 -11.58 25.50 -2.32
N PRO A 108 -11.92 26.07 -1.16
CA PRO A 108 -10.97 26.77 -0.30
C PRO A 108 -9.73 25.91 -0.04
N SER A 109 -8.54 26.51 0.01
CA SER A 109 -7.29 25.78 0.19
C SER A 109 -7.24 24.92 1.46
N SER A 110 -8.00 25.31 2.49
CA SER A 110 -8.11 24.55 3.74
C SER A 110 -8.90 23.25 3.61
N ALA A 111 -9.71 23.09 2.56
CA ALA A 111 -10.56 21.94 2.32
C ALA A 111 -10.27 21.23 0.99
N ARG A 112 -9.48 21.85 0.12
CA ARG A 112 -9.24 21.36 -1.24
C ARG A 112 -8.51 20.02 -1.22
N PRO A 113 -9.03 18.97 -1.87
CA PRO A 113 -8.29 17.73 -2.06
C PRO A 113 -6.95 17.96 -2.78
N ALA A 114 -5.93 17.19 -2.42
CA ALA A 114 -4.63 17.22 -3.09
C ALA A 114 -4.64 16.44 -4.42
N GLY A 115 -5.62 15.55 -4.58
CA GLY A 115 -5.77 14.70 -5.75
C GLY A 115 -7.20 14.49 -6.21
N ILE A 116 -7.34 13.74 -7.30
CA ILE A 116 -8.62 13.28 -7.85
C ILE A 116 -8.60 11.75 -7.90
N TYR A 117 -9.71 11.13 -7.48
CA TYR A 117 -9.94 9.70 -7.59
C TYR A 117 -11.03 9.46 -8.65
N PHE A 118 -10.65 8.90 -9.78
CA PHE A 118 -11.56 8.61 -10.87
C PHE A 118 -12.13 7.22 -10.75
N ASP A 119 -13.45 7.10 -10.67
CA ASP A 119 -14.15 5.83 -10.56
C ASP A 119 -14.86 5.44 -11.86
N ASN A 120 -15.38 4.22 -11.90
CA ASN A 120 -16.08 3.61 -13.02
C ASN A 120 -15.19 3.50 -14.27
N ILE A 121 -13.90 3.20 -14.07
CA ILE A 121 -12.89 3.12 -15.13
C ILE A 121 -13.13 1.88 -16.00
N ASN A 122 -13.51 2.11 -17.25
CA ASN A 122 -13.51 1.07 -18.28
C ASN A 122 -12.09 0.88 -18.80
N SER A 123 -11.39 -0.14 -18.30
CA SER A 123 -9.97 -0.42 -18.56
C SER A 123 -9.63 -0.90 -19.99
N THR A 124 -10.56 -0.78 -20.95
CA THR A 124 -10.31 -1.20 -22.33
C THR A 124 -9.37 -0.26 -23.09
N ALA A 125 -8.57 -0.80 -24.01
CA ALA A 125 -7.61 -0.04 -24.81
C ALA A 125 -8.24 1.14 -25.58
N SER A 126 -9.52 1.07 -25.94
CA SER A 126 -10.24 2.14 -26.66
C SER A 126 -10.56 3.35 -25.79
N LYS A 127 -10.49 3.21 -24.46
CA LYS A 127 -10.77 4.28 -23.48
C LYS A 127 -9.53 4.92 -22.89
N LEU A 128 -8.35 4.35 -23.12
CA LEU A 128 -7.08 4.82 -22.54
C LEU A 128 -6.83 6.31 -22.82
N SER A 129 -7.02 6.76 -24.06
CA SER A 129 -6.81 8.17 -24.42
C SER A 129 -7.77 9.12 -23.71
N THR A 130 -9.01 8.69 -23.48
CA THR A 130 -10.00 9.44 -22.71
C THR A 130 -9.55 9.62 -21.27
N TYR A 131 -9.13 8.54 -20.59
CA TYR A 131 -8.65 8.66 -19.21
C TYR A 131 -7.34 9.45 -19.10
N GLN A 132 -6.43 9.32 -20.06
CA GLN A 132 -5.23 10.17 -20.14
C GLN A 132 -5.58 11.67 -20.26
N SER A 133 -6.64 12.02 -21.01
CA SER A 133 -7.10 13.41 -21.06
C SER A 133 -7.65 13.91 -19.73
N TYR A 134 -8.42 13.09 -18.99
CA TYR A 134 -8.94 13.46 -17.67
C TYR A 134 -7.81 13.63 -16.64
N VAL A 135 -6.85 12.70 -16.62
CA VAL A 135 -5.65 12.81 -15.78
C VAL A 135 -4.87 14.08 -16.09
N SER A 136 -4.65 14.36 -17.37
CA SER A 136 -3.94 15.58 -17.79
C SER A 136 -4.69 16.85 -17.40
N TYR A 137 -6.03 16.83 -17.51
CA TYR A 137 -6.88 17.93 -17.12
C TYR A 137 -6.81 18.18 -15.60
N ALA A 138 -6.95 17.15 -14.78
CA ALA A 138 -6.79 17.27 -13.32
C ALA A 138 -5.43 17.86 -12.94
N LYS A 139 -4.34 17.36 -13.54
CA LYS A 139 -3.00 17.92 -13.34
C LYS A 139 -2.90 19.38 -13.75
N SER A 140 -3.55 19.79 -14.86
CA SER A 140 -3.59 21.19 -15.30
C SER A 140 -4.31 22.13 -14.31
N LYS A 141 -5.17 21.58 -13.45
CA LYS A 141 -5.89 22.31 -12.38
C LYS A 141 -5.14 22.32 -11.05
N GLY A 142 -3.94 21.74 -11.01
CA GLY A 142 -3.05 21.76 -9.84
C GLY A 142 -3.20 20.56 -8.91
N PHE A 143 -4.00 19.54 -9.27
CA PHE A 143 -4.02 18.28 -8.53
C PHE A 143 -2.72 17.50 -8.77
N THR A 144 -2.14 17.00 -7.68
CA THR A 144 -0.79 16.38 -7.70
C THR A 144 -0.81 14.88 -7.52
N PHE A 145 -1.95 14.32 -7.12
CA PHE A 145 -2.14 12.90 -6.91
C PHE A 145 -3.35 12.38 -7.70
N ILE A 146 -3.19 11.24 -8.37
CA ILE A 146 -4.22 10.65 -9.21
C ILE A 146 -4.50 9.22 -8.75
N GLY A 147 -5.74 8.97 -8.35
CA GLY A 147 -6.30 7.65 -8.13
C GLY A 147 -7.17 7.21 -9.31
N LEU A 148 -7.13 5.93 -9.65
CA LEU A 148 -8.04 5.30 -10.62
C LEU A 148 -8.70 4.08 -9.99
N ASP A 149 -9.96 3.86 -10.31
CA ASP A 149 -10.71 2.68 -9.87
C ASP A 149 -11.36 1.93 -11.03
N PRO A 150 -10.64 0.96 -11.63
CA PRO A 150 -11.26 -0.05 -12.46
C PRO A 150 -11.96 -1.15 -11.63
N GLY A 151 -11.66 -1.33 -10.35
CA GLY A 151 -12.13 -2.46 -9.53
C GLY A 151 -11.62 -3.84 -9.99
N GLU A 152 -10.85 -3.90 -11.06
CA GLU A 152 -10.37 -5.13 -11.70
C GLU A 152 -8.95 -4.96 -12.26
N THR A 153 -8.32 -6.09 -12.61
CA THR A 153 -6.99 -6.09 -13.22
C THR A 153 -7.01 -5.28 -14.52
N THR A 154 -6.00 -4.43 -14.70
CA THR A 154 -5.90 -3.52 -15.84
C THR A 154 -4.52 -3.61 -16.51
N ASP A 155 -4.42 -3.05 -17.72
CA ASP A 155 -3.18 -2.98 -18.48
C ASP A 155 -2.15 -2.05 -17.83
N ALA A 156 -0.86 -2.31 -18.08
CA ALA A 156 0.25 -1.51 -17.55
C ALA A 156 0.15 -0.01 -17.89
N SER A 157 -0.50 0.35 -19.00
CA SER A 157 -0.77 1.74 -19.36
C SER A 157 -1.61 2.48 -18.30
N TYR A 158 -2.61 1.84 -17.69
CA TYR A 158 -3.41 2.43 -16.61
C TYR A 158 -2.61 2.58 -15.32
N LEU A 159 -1.81 1.58 -14.98
CA LEU A 159 -0.88 1.66 -13.83
C LEU A 159 0.18 2.76 -14.00
N SER A 160 0.55 3.08 -15.24
CA SER A 160 1.59 4.07 -15.53
C SER A 160 1.11 5.52 -15.39
N MET A 161 -0.17 5.81 -15.64
CA MET A 161 -0.69 7.19 -15.68
C MET A 161 -1.15 7.73 -14.32
N ALA A 162 -1.29 6.86 -13.32
CA ALA A 162 -1.79 7.19 -11.98
C ALA A 162 -0.78 6.90 -10.87
N ASP A 163 -1.05 7.44 -9.69
CA ASP A 163 -0.25 7.27 -8.48
C ASP A 163 -0.78 6.14 -7.59
N LEU A 164 -2.09 5.90 -7.65
CA LEU A 164 -2.79 4.79 -7.02
C LEU A 164 -3.82 4.21 -7.99
N VAL A 165 -3.94 2.88 -8.08
CA VAL A 165 -4.96 2.22 -8.91
C VAL A 165 -5.62 1.09 -8.10
N ASN A 166 -6.91 1.18 -7.82
CA ASN A 166 -7.64 0.08 -7.22
C ASN A 166 -7.90 -1.00 -8.28
N THR A 167 -7.21 -2.13 -8.16
CA THR A 167 -7.21 -3.20 -9.20
C THR A 167 -7.93 -4.46 -8.76
N TYR A 168 -8.59 -4.39 -7.61
CA TYR A 168 -9.35 -5.49 -7.07
C TYR A 168 -10.46 -4.94 -6.19
N GLU A 169 -11.69 -5.28 -6.52
CA GLU A 169 -12.87 -5.00 -5.72
C GLU A 169 -13.79 -6.22 -5.72
N ASP A 170 -13.70 -7.03 -4.67
CA ASP A 170 -14.53 -8.22 -4.49
C ASP A 170 -14.52 -8.64 -3.00
N SER A 171 -15.26 -9.68 -2.68
CA SER A 171 -15.35 -10.25 -1.33
C SER A 171 -13.98 -10.58 -0.76
N TYR A 172 -13.77 -10.21 0.50
CA TYR A 172 -12.62 -10.57 1.32
C TYR A 172 -12.27 -12.06 1.23
N SER A 173 -13.29 -12.93 1.23
CA SER A 173 -13.13 -14.39 1.17
C SER A 173 -12.59 -14.89 -0.18
N SER A 174 -12.72 -14.10 -1.23
CA SER A 174 -12.32 -14.43 -2.60
C SER A 174 -10.92 -13.92 -2.93
N PHE A 175 -10.33 -13.09 -2.05
CA PHE A 175 -9.07 -12.44 -2.34
C PHE A 175 -7.91 -13.42 -2.45
N ASN A 176 -7.08 -13.19 -3.47
CA ASN A 176 -5.83 -13.89 -3.67
C ASN A 176 -4.82 -12.91 -4.30
N THR A 177 -3.58 -12.91 -3.82
CA THR A 177 -2.53 -12.03 -4.34
C THR A 177 -2.19 -12.28 -5.81
N ASN A 178 -2.49 -13.47 -6.36
CA ASN A 178 -2.31 -13.76 -7.77
C ASN A 178 -3.27 -12.97 -8.69
N SER A 179 -4.29 -12.34 -8.12
CA SER A 179 -5.16 -11.39 -8.85
C SER A 179 -4.46 -10.05 -9.14
N LEU A 180 -3.33 -9.78 -8.48
CA LEU A 180 -2.53 -8.58 -8.73
C LEU A 180 -1.39 -8.88 -9.72
N SER A 181 -1.12 -7.96 -10.63
CA SER A 181 -0.07 -8.12 -11.64
C SER A 181 0.49 -6.76 -12.12
N GLY A 182 1.67 -6.74 -12.71
CA GLY A 182 2.31 -5.50 -13.15
C GLY A 182 2.94 -4.70 -11.99
N THR A 183 2.75 -3.38 -11.97
CA THR A 183 3.33 -2.49 -10.94
C THR A 183 2.50 -2.54 -9.65
N ILE A 184 2.71 -3.58 -8.82
CA ILE A 184 1.95 -3.81 -7.58
C ILE A 184 2.13 -2.68 -6.56
N SER A 185 3.27 -1.99 -6.56
CA SER A 185 3.58 -0.86 -5.67
C SER A 185 2.72 0.38 -5.87
N LYS A 186 1.80 0.37 -6.84
CA LYS A 186 0.79 1.42 -7.06
C LYS A 186 -0.64 0.89 -6.89
N GLN A 187 -0.80 -0.39 -6.60
CA GLN A 187 -2.11 -1.03 -6.58
C GLN A 187 -2.74 -0.95 -5.20
N ALA A 188 -4.00 -0.53 -5.17
CA ALA A 188 -4.88 -0.69 -4.03
C ALA A 188 -5.80 -1.90 -4.23
N VAL A 189 -6.32 -2.39 -3.12
CA VAL A 189 -7.26 -3.51 -3.04
C VAL A 189 -8.42 -3.13 -2.12
N THR A 190 -9.64 -3.25 -2.64
CA THR A 190 -10.89 -3.11 -1.87
C THR A 190 -11.46 -4.50 -1.56
N LEU A 191 -11.56 -4.83 -0.28
CA LEU A 191 -12.07 -6.10 0.22
C LEU A 191 -13.42 -5.88 0.92
N VAL A 192 -14.50 -6.26 0.24
CA VAL A 192 -15.88 -6.13 0.77
C VAL A 192 -16.32 -7.39 1.50
N ASN A 193 -17.45 -7.34 2.21
CA ASN A 193 -18.02 -8.49 2.93
C ASN A 193 -17.03 -9.20 3.90
N ALA A 194 -16.06 -8.46 4.44
CA ALA A 194 -15.13 -8.98 5.43
C ALA A 194 -15.86 -9.30 6.75
N PRO A 195 -15.36 -10.26 7.56
CA PRO A 195 -15.86 -10.45 8.91
C PRO A 195 -15.83 -9.15 9.69
N ALA A 196 -16.93 -8.80 10.39
CA ALA A 196 -17.01 -7.57 11.18
C ALA A 196 -16.12 -7.57 12.44
N THR A 197 -15.58 -8.74 12.81
CA THR A 197 -14.64 -8.94 13.92
C THR A 197 -13.62 -10.00 13.52
N GLY A 198 -12.48 -10.02 14.20
CA GLY A 198 -11.39 -10.96 13.94
C GLY A 198 -10.12 -10.22 13.54
N SER A 199 -9.15 -10.98 13.02
CA SER A 199 -7.89 -10.41 12.53
C SER A 199 -7.81 -10.49 11.02
N TYR A 200 -7.27 -9.43 10.41
CA TYR A 200 -6.98 -9.29 8.99
C TYR A 200 -5.48 -9.42 8.70
N SER A 201 -4.66 -9.68 9.73
CA SER A 201 -3.20 -9.76 9.68
C SER A 201 -2.67 -10.69 8.58
N ALA A 202 -3.35 -11.80 8.30
CA ALA A 202 -2.97 -12.71 7.23
C ALA A 202 -3.04 -12.05 5.85
N VAL A 203 -4.15 -11.36 5.52
CA VAL A 203 -4.28 -10.68 4.23
C VAL A 203 -3.39 -9.43 4.16
N ILE A 204 -3.25 -8.70 5.27
CA ILE A 204 -2.35 -7.56 5.36
C ILE A 204 -0.90 -8.00 5.10
N SER A 205 -0.45 -9.08 5.75
CA SER A 205 0.90 -9.63 5.54
C SER A 205 1.13 -10.09 4.09
N GLN A 206 0.10 -10.67 3.45
CA GLN A 206 0.16 -11.06 2.04
C GLN A 206 0.33 -9.85 1.12
N LEU A 207 -0.46 -8.79 1.34
CA LEU A 207 -0.40 -7.54 0.58
C LEU A 207 0.94 -6.82 0.76
N GLU A 208 1.47 -6.77 1.98
CA GLU A 208 2.80 -6.24 2.27
C GLU A 208 3.91 -7.04 1.58
N THR A 209 3.79 -8.37 1.60
CA THR A 209 4.79 -9.27 0.98
C THR A 209 4.88 -9.05 -0.53
N VAL A 210 3.75 -8.83 -1.19
CA VAL A 210 3.73 -8.52 -2.64
C VAL A 210 3.99 -7.03 -2.94
N GLY A 211 4.02 -6.19 -1.90
CA GLY A 211 4.29 -4.75 -2.01
C GLY A 211 3.12 -3.95 -2.56
N ALA A 212 1.88 -4.29 -2.21
CA ALA A 212 0.71 -3.49 -2.57
C ALA A 212 0.76 -2.10 -1.89
N ALA A 213 0.19 -1.09 -2.55
CA ALA A 213 0.24 0.28 -2.07
C ALA A 213 -0.76 0.55 -0.94
N ALA A 214 -1.97 0.01 -1.04
CA ALA A 214 -3.02 0.27 -0.06
C ALA A 214 -4.07 -0.84 0.00
N VAL A 215 -4.81 -0.86 1.11
CA VAL A 215 -5.98 -1.74 1.28
C VAL A 215 -7.15 -0.99 1.92
N TYR A 216 -8.36 -1.29 1.47
CA TYR A 216 -9.60 -0.99 2.18
C TYR A 216 -10.28 -2.30 2.57
N ILE A 217 -10.66 -2.46 3.83
CA ILE A 217 -11.35 -3.65 4.33
C ILE A 217 -12.67 -3.22 4.96
N THR A 218 -13.78 -3.76 4.45
CA THR A 218 -15.11 -3.43 4.95
C THR A 218 -16.00 -4.66 5.10
N ASN A 219 -16.83 -4.66 6.13
CA ASN A 219 -17.89 -5.64 6.33
C ASN A 219 -19.16 -5.31 5.54
N GLY A 220 -19.21 -4.14 4.89
CA GLY A 220 -20.26 -3.76 3.96
C GLY A 220 -20.08 -4.38 2.56
N GLY A 221 -21.12 -4.25 1.73
CA GLY A 221 -21.17 -4.83 0.38
C GLY A 221 -20.63 -3.94 -0.75
N GLY A 222 -19.79 -2.94 -0.45
CA GLY A 222 -19.16 -2.06 -1.45
C GLY A 222 -19.90 -0.75 -1.76
N SER A 223 -21.16 -0.58 -1.34
CA SER A 223 -21.95 0.62 -1.64
C SER A 223 -21.47 1.92 -0.97
N GLY A 224 -20.49 1.87 -0.07
CA GLY A 224 -20.04 3.02 0.72
C GLY A 224 -21.09 3.60 1.68
N ALA A 225 -22.21 2.89 1.90
CA ALA A 225 -23.34 3.39 2.69
C ALA A 225 -23.00 3.64 4.17
N ASP A 226 -22.01 2.92 4.71
CA ASP A 226 -21.55 3.01 6.09
C ASP A 226 -20.01 2.89 6.15
N LEU A 227 -19.41 3.49 7.18
CA LEU A 227 -18.01 3.19 7.53
C LEU A 227 -17.90 1.75 8.06
N PRO A 228 -16.77 1.06 7.81
CA PRO A 228 -16.54 -0.27 8.37
C PRO A 228 -16.63 -0.23 9.89
N THR A 229 -17.40 -1.14 10.49
CA THR A 229 -17.48 -1.22 11.96
C THR A 229 -16.12 -1.54 12.58
N GLN A 230 -15.25 -2.20 11.80
CA GLN A 230 -13.90 -2.62 12.17
C GLN A 230 -12.79 -1.62 11.81
N LEU A 231 -13.13 -0.38 11.43
CA LEU A 231 -12.15 0.57 10.88
C LEU A 231 -10.93 0.77 11.78
N SER A 232 -11.14 0.90 13.09
CA SER A 232 -10.03 1.08 14.04
C SER A 232 -9.18 -0.19 14.18
N GLU A 233 -9.78 -1.38 14.17
CA GLU A 233 -9.04 -2.63 14.31
C GLU A 233 -8.15 -2.88 13.09
N PHE A 234 -8.69 -2.82 11.87
CA PHE A 234 -7.87 -3.09 10.69
C PHE A 234 -6.82 -2.00 10.47
N ALA A 235 -7.14 -0.72 10.76
CA ALA A 235 -6.16 0.37 10.66
C ALA A 235 -4.97 0.12 11.59
N SER A 236 -5.23 -0.35 12.81
CA SER A 236 -4.18 -0.68 13.77
C SER A 236 -3.35 -1.90 13.35
N GLU A 237 -3.98 -2.90 12.71
CA GLU A 237 -3.24 -4.04 12.16
C GLU A 237 -2.33 -3.66 10.99
N VAL A 238 -2.78 -2.76 10.09
CA VAL A 238 -1.93 -2.20 9.04
C VAL A 238 -0.76 -1.44 9.68
N ALA A 239 -1.04 -0.56 10.64
CA ALA A 239 -0.02 0.24 11.33
C ALA A 239 1.01 -0.60 12.11
N GLY A 240 0.56 -1.66 12.78
CA GLY A 240 1.38 -2.54 13.61
C GLY A 240 2.42 -3.31 12.81
N ASN A 241 2.14 -3.64 11.55
CA ASN A 241 3.09 -4.31 10.68
C ASN A 241 4.15 -3.35 10.10
N VAL A 242 3.78 -2.07 9.87
CA VAL A 242 4.73 -1.00 9.46
C VAL A 242 5.88 -0.85 10.48
N ALA A 243 5.60 -1.02 11.77
CA ALA A 243 6.59 -0.87 12.84
C ALA A 243 7.71 -1.92 12.81
N THR A 244 7.53 -3.04 12.11
CA THR A 244 8.53 -4.13 12.05
C THR A 244 9.62 -3.91 10.97
N GLY A 245 9.45 -2.92 10.09
CA GLY A 245 10.36 -2.64 8.96
C GLY A 245 11.56 -1.72 9.25
N THR A 246 11.74 -1.23 10.48
CA THR A 246 12.87 -0.34 10.81
C THR A 246 13.96 -1.11 11.60
N PRO A 247 15.23 -1.20 11.13
CA PRO A 247 16.31 -1.68 11.96
C PRO A 247 16.58 -0.63 13.05
N SER A 248 15.98 -0.80 14.23
CA SER A 248 16.32 0.04 15.37
C SER A 248 17.74 -0.31 15.84
N SER A 249 18.69 0.60 15.62
CA SER A 249 19.98 0.56 16.29
C SER A 249 19.79 1.02 17.73
N GLN A 250 19.41 0.12 18.63
CA GLN A 250 19.55 0.37 20.06
C GLN A 250 20.58 -0.60 20.65
N SER A 251 21.71 -0.03 21.05
CA SER A 251 22.78 -0.70 21.78
C SER A 251 22.28 -1.10 23.18
N PRO A 252 22.66 -2.28 23.73
CA PRO A 252 22.12 -2.74 25.01
C PRO A 252 22.70 -1.90 26.16
N ARG A 253 21.85 -1.16 26.88
CA ARG A 253 22.23 -0.53 28.15
C ARG A 253 22.01 -1.51 29.29
N LEU A 254 23.07 -1.78 30.05
CA LEU A 254 23.07 -2.65 31.24
C LEU A 254 22.12 -2.11 32.34
N PRO A 255 21.46 -2.98 33.12
CA PRO A 255 20.55 -2.55 34.17
C PRO A 255 21.30 -2.13 35.45
N GLN A 256 20.96 -0.95 35.97
CA GLN A 256 21.34 -0.50 37.31
C GLN A 256 20.30 -0.96 38.33
N SER A 257 20.78 -1.56 39.41
CA SER A 257 20.01 -2.00 40.57
C SER A 257 19.61 -0.82 41.46
N SER A 258 18.34 -0.75 41.87
CA SER A 258 17.94 -0.03 43.08
C SER A 258 16.93 -0.86 43.87
N THR A 259 17.35 -1.24 45.07
CA THR A 259 16.59 -1.90 46.12
C THR A 259 15.58 -0.93 46.75
N GLY A 260 14.33 -1.35 46.90
CA GLY A 260 13.30 -0.63 47.65
C GLY A 260 12.20 -1.59 48.10
N SER A 261 12.22 -1.93 49.39
CA SER A 261 11.29 -2.82 50.10
C SER A 261 9.96 -2.11 50.41
N GLY A 262 8.83 -2.80 50.25
CA GLY A 262 7.50 -2.35 50.70
C GLY A 262 6.42 -3.41 50.49
N ASN A 263 5.72 -3.76 51.57
CA ASN A 263 4.97 -4.99 51.76
C ASN A 263 3.47 -4.90 51.36
N ALA A 264 2.97 -5.98 50.74
CA ALA A 264 1.63 -6.59 50.74
C ALA A 264 0.31 -5.78 50.87
N SER A 265 -0.62 -6.01 49.93
CA SER A 265 -1.92 -6.73 50.11
C SER A 265 -3.02 -6.17 49.19
N GLY A 266 -3.71 -7.02 48.41
CA GLY A 266 -4.93 -6.63 47.69
C GLY A 266 -5.25 -7.51 46.49
N ASP A 267 -6.15 -8.46 46.70
CA ASP A 267 -6.79 -9.39 45.76
C ASP A 267 -7.57 -8.66 44.63
N GLY A 268 -7.59 -9.23 43.43
CA GLY A 268 -8.23 -8.64 42.25
C GLY A 268 -7.82 -9.31 40.93
N SER A 269 -8.28 -10.54 40.72
CA SER A 269 -8.14 -11.30 39.47
C SER A 269 -8.71 -10.58 38.23
N GLN A 270 -7.85 -10.15 37.31
CA GLN A 270 -8.17 -10.04 35.88
C GLN A 270 -7.04 -10.67 35.06
N GLY A 271 -7.38 -11.76 34.36
CA GLY A 271 -6.46 -12.53 33.54
C GLY A 271 -6.04 -11.77 32.28
N ASN A 272 -4.89 -11.11 32.34
CA ASN A 272 -4.14 -10.69 31.17
C ASN A 272 -3.29 -11.89 30.72
N SER A 273 -3.69 -12.59 29.67
CA SER A 273 -2.89 -13.65 29.07
C SER A 273 -1.70 -13.04 28.31
N ARG A 274 -0.64 -12.68 29.05
CA ARG A 274 0.69 -12.52 28.48
C ARG A 274 1.11 -13.87 27.91
N LEU A 275 1.41 -13.90 26.61
CA LEU A 275 2.03 -15.05 25.94
C LEU A 275 3.26 -15.50 26.75
N LYS A 276 3.36 -16.79 27.02
CA LYS A 276 4.48 -17.34 27.79
C LYS A 276 5.73 -17.26 26.91
N SER A 277 6.91 -17.13 27.52
CA SER A 277 8.18 -17.04 26.78
C SER A 277 8.40 -18.18 25.78
N THR A 278 7.77 -19.33 26.01
CA THR A 278 7.75 -20.49 25.10
C THR A 278 6.94 -20.24 23.82
N ASP A 279 5.85 -19.48 23.91
CA ASP A 279 4.99 -19.15 22.77
C ASP A 279 5.68 -18.15 21.84
N ILE A 280 6.42 -17.19 22.41
CA ILE A 280 7.24 -16.24 21.66
C ILE A 280 8.36 -16.95 20.90
N ILE A 281 9.05 -17.91 21.53
CA ILE A 281 10.11 -18.70 20.87
C ILE A 281 9.53 -19.54 19.72
N ALA A 282 8.34 -20.11 19.88
CA ALA A 282 7.68 -20.87 18.82
C ALA A 282 7.30 -19.99 17.63
N ILE A 283 6.79 -18.77 17.87
CA ILE A 283 6.47 -17.78 16.84
C ILE A 283 7.73 -17.35 16.08
N VAL A 284 8.80 -16.99 16.80
CA VAL A 284 10.07 -16.57 16.19
C VAL A 284 10.70 -17.69 15.35
N THR A 285 10.64 -18.93 15.83
CA THR A 285 11.20 -20.09 15.10
C THR A 285 10.40 -20.39 13.83
N SER A 286 9.07 -20.23 13.87
CA SER A 286 8.18 -20.40 12.71
C SER A 286 8.46 -19.35 11.61
N ILE A 287 8.65 -18.08 12.02
CA ILE A 287 8.94 -16.98 11.09
C ILE A 287 10.31 -17.18 10.41
N ILE A 288 11.34 -17.57 11.16
CA ILE A 288 12.67 -17.86 10.58
C ILE A 288 12.59 -19.04 9.59
N GLY A 289 11.78 -20.07 9.91
CA GLY A 289 11.53 -21.19 9.01
C GLY A 289 10.84 -20.78 7.71
N ALA A 290 9.83 -19.89 7.79
CA ALA A 290 9.12 -19.38 6.63
C ALA A 290 10.02 -18.52 5.72
N VAL A 291 10.83 -17.63 6.30
CA VAL A 291 11.81 -16.81 5.56
C VAL A 291 12.87 -17.69 4.89
N GLY A 292 13.35 -18.73 5.58
CA GLY A 292 14.29 -19.70 5.03
C GLY A 292 13.72 -20.49 3.84
N ALA A 293 12.44 -20.87 3.91
CA ALA A 293 11.76 -21.57 2.82
C ALA A 293 11.58 -20.68 1.58
N VAL A 294 11.19 -19.42 1.77
CA VAL A 294 11.07 -18.44 0.68
C VAL A 294 12.43 -18.20 0.02
N PHE A 295 13.49 -18.01 0.81
CA PHE A 295 14.84 -17.83 0.27
C PHE A 295 15.33 -19.05 -0.52
N GLY A 296 15.00 -20.27 -0.05
CA GLY A 296 15.30 -21.51 -0.76
C GLY A 296 14.60 -21.63 -2.13
N ILE A 297 13.35 -21.18 -2.22
CA ILE A 297 12.58 -21.16 -3.48
C ILE A 297 13.21 -20.17 -4.47
N PHE A 298 13.54 -18.96 -4.03
CA PHE A 298 14.22 -17.97 -4.90
C PHE A 298 15.58 -18.46 -5.40
N LEU A 299 16.37 -19.10 -4.54
CA LEU A 299 17.65 -19.70 -4.95
C LEU A 299 17.43 -20.82 -5.98
N GLY A 300 16.40 -21.65 -5.79
CA GLY A 300 16.02 -22.71 -6.72
C GLY A 300 15.62 -22.19 -8.10
N ILE A 301 14.77 -21.16 -8.15
CA ILE A 301 14.33 -20.51 -9.39
C ILE A 301 15.52 -19.88 -10.12
N HIS A 302 16.39 -19.16 -9.41
CA HIS A 302 17.58 -18.54 -10.00
C HIS A 302 18.54 -19.56 -10.62
N GLN A 303 18.72 -20.72 -9.98
CA GLN A 303 19.58 -21.79 -10.50
C GLN A 303 18.98 -22.49 -11.73
N LEU A 304 17.64 -22.59 -11.80
CA LEU A 304 16.94 -23.12 -12.97
C LEU A 304 17.03 -22.18 -14.17
N GLU A 305 16.93 -20.88 -13.94
CA GLU A 305 17.01 -19.86 -14.99
C GLU A 305 18.42 -19.77 -15.60
N LYS A 306 19.48 -19.79 -14.76
CA LYS A 306 20.88 -19.91 -15.24
C LYS A 306 21.14 -21.17 -16.05
N ARG A 307 20.54 -22.31 -15.67
CA ARG A 307 20.66 -23.56 -16.45
C ARG A 307 19.92 -23.47 -17.79
N ARG A 308 18.81 -22.73 -17.85
CA ARG A 308 18.06 -22.50 -19.08
C ARG A 308 18.84 -21.62 -20.06
N GLU A 309 19.47 -20.54 -19.57
CA GLU A 309 20.34 -19.66 -20.37
C GLU A 309 21.60 -20.36 -20.88
N ALA A 310 22.21 -21.24 -20.08
CA ALA A 310 23.36 -22.04 -20.50
C ALA A 310 23.02 -23.02 -21.64
N LYS A 311 21.75 -23.43 -21.77
CA LYS A 311 21.29 -24.41 -22.77
C LYS A 311 20.84 -23.77 -24.09
N THR A 312 20.58 -22.47 -24.10
CA THR A 312 20.12 -21.72 -25.30
C THR A 312 21.23 -20.97 -26.02
N ARG A 313 22.46 -20.96 -25.50
CA ARG A 313 23.60 -20.28 -26.13
C ARG A 313 24.20 -21.15 -27.25
N PRO A 314 24.19 -20.72 -28.54
CA PRO A 314 24.89 -21.43 -29.60
C PRO A 314 26.42 -21.31 -29.40
N PRO A 315 27.20 -22.31 -29.85
CA PRO A 315 28.66 -22.28 -29.75
C PRO A 315 29.22 -21.10 -30.56
N SER A 316 30.12 -20.33 -29.95
CA SER A 316 30.80 -19.21 -30.59
C SER A 316 31.69 -19.72 -31.73
N HIS A 317 31.37 -19.32 -32.95
CA HIS A 317 32.24 -19.49 -34.11
C HIS A 317 33.43 -18.52 -33.96
N GLU A 318 34.62 -19.03 -33.66
CA GLU A 318 35.86 -18.27 -33.83
C GLU A 318 36.18 -18.18 -35.33
N SER A 319 36.31 -16.95 -35.84
CA SER A 319 36.85 -16.68 -37.18
C SER A 319 38.38 -16.63 -37.10
N PRO A 320 39.13 -17.25 -38.02
CA PRO A 320 40.58 -17.25 -37.98
C PRO A 320 41.18 -15.89 -38.36
N ILE A 321 42.16 -15.46 -37.57
CA ILE A 321 43.00 -14.28 -37.78
C ILE A 321 43.91 -14.52 -38.98
N LEU A 322 43.79 -13.70 -40.02
CA LEU A 322 44.76 -13.63 -41.12
C LEU A 322 45.95 -12.75 -40.69
N THR A 323 47.08 -13.39 -40.37
CA THR A 323 48.38 -12.72 -40.24
C THR A 323 48.97 -12.42 -41.62
N ASN A 324 49.02 -11.14 -41.98
CA ASN A 324 49.80 -10.64 -43.10
C ASN A 324 51.30 -10.74 -42.74
N THR A 325 52.06 -11.54 -43.50
CA THR A 325 53.53 -11.52 -43.45
C THR A 325 54.05 -10.91 -44.74
N ILE A 326 54.70 -9.76 -44.61
CA ILE A 326 55.50 -9.11 -45.65
C ILE A 326 56.88 -9.77 -45.65
N HIS A 327 57.36 -10.22 -46.81
CA HIS A 327 58.78 -10.33 -47.08
C HIS A 327 59.07 -10.01 -48.56
N VAL A 328 60.00 -9.06 -48.71
CA VAL A 328 60.88 -8.64 -49.82
C VAL A 328 60.77 -9.40 -51.14
#